data_AF-A0AB74BWC7-F1
#
_entry.id   AF-A0AB74BWC7-F1
#
_cell.length_a   1.000
_cell.length_b   1.000
_cell.length_c   1.000
_cell.angle_alpha   90.00
_cell.angle_beta   90.00
_cell.angle_gamma   90.00
#
_symmetry.space_group_name_H-M   'P 1'
#
loop_
_entity.id
_entity.type
_entity.pdbx_description
1 polymer ?
#
loop_
_entity_poly.entity_id
_entity_poly.type
_entity_poly.pdbx_seq_one_letter_code
_entity_poly.pdbx_strand_id
1 'polypeptide(L)'
;MPPKPKPRKENQPQEEPLPPCEFTFPCPATDDKANNPRRKVISHIFGRNKYATKRFPDHVWVHYCRQHYQRVRYRVEWPVTQCELLMVVLGRMERWGGVKGWDVVLRKREVERLKGEDGGEGTSTSTSTSTTECDLITLSSGSGSSSACVGFTTDDGGEHGRRRKPNIVASPVPGWLLREVGSDKSFADLRDLVRRVREDMDSLRGRGVPARRVVFPDIELLPTFQSWVLAPAKKRRRSVRRDVGRGKKGGIGEKVSRVNGKGAVKRVHQ
;
A
#
# COMPACT_ATOMS: atom_id res chain seq x y z
N MET A 1 -2.88 59.41 -29.67
CA MET A 1 -3.49 58.15 -29.16
C MET A 1 -2.38 57.25 -28.67
N PRO A 2 -2.38 56.78 -27.42
CA PRO A 2 -1.36 55.84 -26.95
C PRO A 2 -1.59 54.45 -27.58
N PRO A 3 -0.51 53.70 -27.89
CA PRO A 3 -0.62 52.37 -28.47
C PRO A 3 -1.23 51.38 -27.46
N LYS A 4 -2.22 50.60 -27.90
CA LYS A 4 -2.87 49.58 -27.07
C LYS A 4 -1.85 48.52 -26.63
N PRO A 5 -1.84 48.10 -25.35
CA PRO A 5 -0.94 47.05 -24.88
C PRO A 5 -1.33 45.72 -25.51
N LYS A 6 -0.32 44.99 -26.01
CA LYS A 6 -0.47 43.65 -26.57
C LYS A 6 -0.91 42.67 -25.46
N PRO A 7 -1.82 41.73 -25.73
CA PRO A 7 -2.25 40.75 -24.74
C PRO A 7 -1.08 39.87 -24.30
N ARG A 8 -0.87 39.81 -22.98
CA ARG A 8 0.13 39.00 -22.29
C ARG A 8 -0.15 37.52 -22.60
N LYS A 9 0.82 36.83 -23.20
CA LYS A 9 0.73 35.39 -23.47
C LYS A 9 0.45 34.64 -22.17
N GLU A 10 -0.64 33.89 -22.19
CA GLU A 10 -1.10 33.00 -21.14
C GLU A 10 -0.04 31.91 -20.89
N ASN A 11 0.30 31.72 -19.61
CA ASN A 11 1.34 30.79 -19.17
C ASN A 11 1.03 29.37 -19.66
N GLN A 12 1.91 28.81 -20.50
CA GLN A 12 1.92 27.37 -20.76
C GLN A 12 2.22 26.61 -19.45
N PRO A 13 1.63 25.43 -19.21
CA PRO A 13 1.96 24.61 -18.05
C PRO A 13 3.44 24.25 -18.11
N GLN A 14 4.25 24.79 -17.21
CA GLN A 14 5.64 24.34 -17.08
C GLN A 14 5.62 22.90 -16.58
N GLU A 15 6.13 21.99 -17.40
CA GLU A 15 6.26 20.59 -17.05
C GLU A 15 7.38 20.47 -16.00
N GLU A 16 6.99 20.36 -14.73
CA GLU A 16 7.89 20.18 -13.59
C GLU A 16 8.88 19.04 -13.88
N PRO A 17 10.20 19.25 -13.74
CA PRO A 17 11.19 18.21 -13.99
C PRO A 17 10.96 17.03 -13.05
N LEU A 18 11.10 15.81 -13.58
CA LEU A 18 10.95 14.59 -12.77
C LEU A 18 11.92 14.62 -11.58
N PRO A 19 11.49 14.18 -10.39
CA PRO A 19 12.35 14.16 -9.21
C PRO A 19 13.55 13.23 -9.43
N PRO A 20 14.77 13.61 -9.00
CA PRO A 20 15.95 12.79 -9.19
C PRO A 20 15.88 11.48 -8.39
N CYS A 21 16.67 10.48 -8.78
CA CYS A 21 16.82 9.27 -7.99
C CYS A 21 17.75 9.54 -6.79
N GLU A 22 17.24 9.37 -5.58
CA GLU A 22 17.93 9.68 -4.32
C GLU A 22 18.72 8.50 -3.73
N PHE A 23 18.82 7.38 -4.45
CA PHE A 23 19.58 6.22 -3.96
C PHE A 23 21.09 6.43 -3.99
N THR A 24 21.61 7.11 -5.02
CA THR A 24 23.02 7.45 -5.19
C THR A 24 23.13 8.62 -6.16
N PHE A 25 24.18 9.44 -6.01
CA PHE A 25 24.44 10.59 -6.86
C PHE A 25 25.86 10.55 -7.42
N PRO A 26 26.04 10.61 -8.76
CA PRO A 26 25.00 10.59 -9.79
C PRO A 26 24.33 9.20 -9.92
N CYS A 27 23.05 9.17 -10.25
CA CYS A 27 22.35 7.92 -10.54
C CYS A 27 22.74 7.43 -11.95
N PRO A 28 23.26 6.19 -12.12
CA PRO A 28 23.68 5.69 -13.44
C PRO A 28 22.54 5.48 -14.44
N ALA A 29 21.30 5.52 -13.99
CA ALA A 29 20.13 5.40 -14.85
C ALA A 29 19.83 6.74 -15.50
N THR A 30 19.86 6.78 -16.85
CA THR A 30 19.51 7.93 -17.68
C THR A 30 18.08 8.40 -17.36
N ASP A 31 17.89 9.73 -17.37
CA ASP A 31 16.58 10.37 -17.19
C ASP A 31 15.74 10.26 -18.48
N ASP A 32 15.50 9.04 -18.96
CA ASP A 32 14.56 8.80 -20.05
C ASP A 32 13.13 8.96 -19.50
N LYS A 33 12.68 10.22 -19.43
CA LYS A 33 11.43 10.67 -18.81
C LYS A 33 10.19 9.88 -19.29
N ALA A 34 10.23 9.35 -20.51
CA ALA A 34 9.09 8.70 -21.14
C ALA A 34 8.85 7.23 -20.73
N ASN A 35 9.88 6.48 -20.33
CA ASN A 35 9.76 5.01 -20.21
C ASN A 35 9.96 4.44 -18.80
N ASN A 36 10.36 5.24 -17.79
CA ASN A 36 10.57 4.72 -16.44
C ASN A 36 10.31 5.75 -15.33
N PRO A 37 9.03 6.01 -14.98
CA PRO A 37 8.71 6.96 -13.92
C PRO A 37 9.38 6.54 -12.61
N ARG A 38 10.00 7.51 -11.94
CA ARG A 38 10.65 7.34 -10.64
C ARG A 38 9.62 6.85 -9.62
N ARG A 39 10.02 5.95 -8.74
CA ARG A 39 9.14 5.31 -7.76
C ARG A 39 9.15 6.11 -6.48
N LYS A 40 7.95 6.46 -5.98
CA LYS A 40 7.73 6.98 -4.62
C LYS A 40 8.04 5.86 -3.62
N VAL A 41 9.26 5.86 -3.10
CA VAL A 41 9.74 4.83 -2.20
C VAL A 41 8.89 4.89 -0.94
N ILE A 42 8.56 3.72 -0.37
CA ILE A 42 7.70 3.52 0.81
C ILE A 42 6.28 4.13 0.78
N SER A 43 5.79 4.64 -0.36
CA SER A 43 4.45 5.25 -0.41
C SER A 43 3.33 4.28 -0.01
N HIS A 44 3.56 2.97 -0.12
CA HIS A 44 2.64 1.91 0.28
C HIS A 44 2.40 1.82 1.80
N ILE A 45 3.21 2.49 2.62
CA ILE A 45 3.00 2.59 4.07
C ILE A 45 1.90 3.61 4.37
N PHE A 46 1.76 4.65 3.53
CA PHE A 46 0.78 5.72 3.70
C PHE A 46 -0.60 5.38 3.14
N GLY A 47 -0.97 4.11 3.28
CA GLY A 47 -2.21 3.54 2.79
C GLY A 47 -2.08 2.80 1.46
N ARG A 48 -2.81 1.69 1.33
CA ARG A 48 -3.04 1.02 0.04
C ARG A 48 -3.87 1.88 -0.92
N ASN A 49 -4.68 2.80 -0.38
CA ASN A 49 -5.56 3.64 -1.18
C ASN A 49 -4.76 4.69 -1.97
N LYS A 50 -4.81 4.57 -3.31
CA LYS A 50 -4.10 5.43 -4.27
C LYS A 50 -4.48 6.93 -4.14
N TYR A 51 -5.52 7.30 -3.41
CA TYR A 51 -5.98 8.69 -3.29
C TYR A 51 -5.20 9.53 -2.27
N ALA A 52 -4.80 8.98 -1.13
CA ALA A 52 -4.06 9.75 -0.11
C ALA A 52 -2.67 10.14 -0.62
N THR A 53 -1.93 9.16 -1.14
CA THR A 53 -0.58 9.35 -1.69
C THR A 53 -0.51 10.30 -2.89
N LYS A 54 -1.61 10.46 -3.65
CA LYS A 54 -1.71 11.39 -4.78
C LYS A 54 -1.82 12.86 -4.39
N ARG A 55 -2.24 13.17 -3.15
CA ARG A 55 -2.41 14.56 -2.68
C ARG A 55 -1.10 15.20 -2.27
N PHE A 56 -0.12 14.38 -1.90
CA PHE A 56 1.22 14.83 -1.58
C PHE A 56 1.96 15.29 -2.84
N PRO A 57 2.64 16.45 -2.81
CA PRO A 57 3.57 16.86 -3.86
C PRO A 57 4.67 15.84 -4.10
N ASP A 58 5.32 15.87 -5.26
CA ASP A 58 6.39 14.91 -5.54
C ASP A 58 7.61 15.13 -4.65
N HIS A 59 8.00 16.37 -4.35
CA HIS A 59 9.18 16.66 -3.53
C HIS A 59 9.11 16.11 -2.09
N VAL A 60 7.93 15.74 -1.57
CA VAL A 60 7.86 15.12 -0.23
C VAL A 60 8.25 13.65 -0.21
N TRP A 61 8.21 12.99 -1.36
CA TRP A 61 8.54 11.58 -1.49
C TRP A 61 10.03 11.40 -1.75
N VAL A 62 10.60 10.34 -1.17
CA VAL A 62 11.89 9.83 -1.65
C VAL A 62 11.65 9.10 -2.97
N HIS A 63 12.46 9.40 -3.98
CA HIS A 63 12.31 8.82 -5.31
C HIS A 63 13.47 7.92 -5.69
N TYR A 64 13.20 6.67 -6.11
CA TYR A 64 14.22 5.77 -6.67
C TYR A 64 13.91 5.40 -8.13
N CYS A 65 14.96 5.15 -8.92
CA CYS A 65 14.82 4.48 -10.20
C CYS A 65 14.31 3.04 -10.01
N ARG A 66 13.83 2.40 -11.09
CA ARG A 66 13.38 1.00 -11.04
C ARG A 66 14.45 0.06 -10.49
N GLN A 67 15.67 0.18 -11.01
CA GLN A 67 16.78 -0.71 -10.66
C GLN A 67 17.18 -0.54 -9.18
N HIS A 68 17.38 0.68 -8.70
CA HIS A 68 17.72 0.96 -7.31
C HIS A 68 16.61 0.53 -6.36
N TYR A 69 15.34 0.77 -6.70
CA TYR A 69 14.24 0.25 -5.90
C TYR A 69 14.29 -1.27 -5.73
N GLN A 70 14.60 -2.01 -6.81
CA GLN A 70 14.78 -3.47 -6.71
C GLN A 70 16.01 -3.83 -5.84
N ARG A 71 17.17 -3.21 -6.09
CA ARG A 71 18.42 -3.51 -5.37
C ARG A 71 18.28 -3.34 -3.85
N VAL A 72 17.50 -2.36 -3.39
CA VAL A 72 17.30 -2.11 -1.95
C VAL A 72 16.21 -3.01 -1.38
N ARG A 73 15.07 -3.11 -2.07
CA ARG A 73 13.89 -3.83 -1.56
C ARG A 73 14.15 -5.30 -1.22
N TYR A 74 15.03 -5.96 -1.95
CA TYR A 74 15.31 -7.39 -1.77
C TYR A 74 16.47 -7.66 -0.80
N ARG A 75 16.98 -6.63 -0.11
CA ARG A 75 17.97 -6.80 0.96
C ARG A 75 17.27 -7.18 2.26
N VAL A 76 17.99 -7.93 3.11
CA VAL A 76 17.55 -8.26 4.47
C VAL A 76 17.40 -7.01 5.36
N GLU A 77 18.15 -5.95 5.08
CA GLU A 77 18.09 -4.67 5.79
C GLU A 77 16.87 -3.80 5.40
N TRP A 78 16.09 -4.22 4.39
CA TRP A 78 14.97 -3.42 3.88
C TRP A 78 13.98 -2.94 4.96
N PRO A 79 13.58 -3.75 5.95
CA PRO A 79 12.69 -3.29 7.03
C PRO A 79 13.27 -2.10 7.82
N VAL A 80 14.58 -2.11 8.10
CA VAL A 80 15.27 -1.02 8.80
C VAL A 80 15.37 0.20 7.89
N THR A 81 15.74 0.00 6.62
CA THR A 81 15.74 1.08 5.62
C THR A 81 14.35 1.71 5.45
N GLN A 82 13.26 0.96 5.60
CA GLN A 82 11.91 1.53 5.59
C GLN A 82 11.70 2.51 6.74
N CYS A 83 12.19 2.21 7.94
CA CYS A 83 12.11 3.12 9.10
C CYS A 83 12.91 4.40 8.85
N GLU A 84 14.13 4.30 8.31
CA GLU A 84 14.97 5.46 7.96
C GLU A 84 14.29 6.36 6.93
N LEU A 85 13.76 5.76 5.86
CA LEU A 85 13.03 6.48 4.83
C LEU A 85 11.74 7.11 5.37
N LEU A 86 11.06 6.46 6.30
CA LEU A 86 9.89 7.03 6.97
C LEU A 86 10.27 8.30 7.74
N MET A 87 11.37 8.31 8.48
CA MET A 87 11.82 9.52 9.19
C MET A 87 12.07 10.69 8.23
N VAL A 88 12.70 10.42 7.08
CA VAL A 88 12.93 11.43 6.03
C VAL A 88 11.61 11.95 5.46
N VAL A 89 10.71 11.05 5.06
CA VAL A 89 9.43 11.41 4.44
C VAL A 89 8.52 12.15 5.43
N LEU A 90 8.45 11.73 6.69
CA LEU A 90 7.71 12.43 7.75
C LEU A 90 8.25 13.85 7.93
N GLY A 91 9.57 14.04 7.97
CA GLY A 91 10.17 15.38 8.04
C GLY A 91 9.83 16.25 6.82
N ARG A 92 9.78 15.69 5.61
CA ARG A 92 9.35 16.42 4.40
C ARG A 92 7.86 16.78 4.44
N MET A 93 7.01 15.85 4.88
CA MET A 93 5.57 16.06 4.99
C MET A 93 5.22 17.11 6.04
N GLU A 94 5.93 17.13 7.17
CA GLU A 94 5.75 18.14 8.22
C GLU A 94 6.14 19.53 7.71
N ARG A 95 7.32 19.66 7.06
CA ARG A 95 7.74 20.93 6.45
C ARG A 95 6.79 21.43 5.36
N TRP A 96 6.17 20.52 4.61
CA TRP A 96 5.16 20.87 3.62
C TRP A 96 3.87 21.42 4.26
N GLY A 97 3.55 21.05 5.49
CA GLY A 97 2.44 21.62 6.27
C GLY A 97 1.03 21.26 5.80
N GLY A 98 0.88 20.35 4.83
CA GLY A 98 -0.42 19.94 4.29
C GLY A 98 -1.14 18.84 5.07
N VAL A 99 -0.48 18.25 6.07
CA VAL A 99 -1.05 17.20 6.93
C VAL A 99 -1.50 17.80 8.26
N LYS A 100 -2.73 17.51 8.69
CA LYS A 100 -3.30 17.92 9.96
C LYS A 100 -2.99 16.92 11.08
N GLY A 101 -3.04 15.63 10.77
CA GLY A 101 -2.79 14.54 11.70
C GLY A 101 -2.80 13.19 11.00
N TRP A 102 -2.82 12.12 11.77
CA TRP A 102 -2.64 10.77 11.28
C TRP A 102 -3.55 9.76 11.96
N ASP A 103 -4.04 8.80 11.19
CA ASP A 103 -4.61 7.57 11.70
C ASP A 103 -3.60 6.44 11.50
N VAL A 104 -3.29 5.73 12.57
CA VAL A 104 -2.51 4.49 12.52
C VAL A 104 -3.51 3.35 12.48
N VAL A 105 -3.51 2.57 11.41
CA VAL A 105 -4.46 1.48 11.21
C VAL A 105 -3.76 0.17 10.87
N LEU A 106 -4.39 -0.95 11.21
CA LEU A 106 -3.93 -2.26 10.78
C LEU A 106 -4.21 -2.47 9.29
N ARG A 107 -3.28 -3.13 8.59
CA ARG A 107 -3.55 -3.62 7.24
C ARG A 107 -4.63 -4.69 7.31
N LYS A 108 -5.45 -4.76 6.25
CA LYS A 108 -6.52 -5.77 6.12
C LYS A 108 -6.05 -7.20 6.45
N ARG A 109 -4.85 -7.58 6.02
CA ARG A 109 -4.29 -8.91 6.28
C ARG A 109 -4.02 -9.18 7.77
N GLU A 110 -3.66 -8.16 8.54
CA GLU A 110 -3.47 -8.30 9.98
C GLU A 110 -4.80 -8.34 10.73
N VAL A 111 -5.78 -7.55 10.29
CA VAL A 111 -7.16 -7.64 10.81
C VAL A 111 -7.74 -9.04 10.61
N GLU A 112 -7.51 -9.63 9.44
CA GLU A 112 -7.96 -11.00 9.13
C GLU A 112 -7.22 -12.05 9.98
N ARG A 113 -5.92 -11.88 10.23
CA ARG A 113 -5.13 -12.77 11.10
C ARG A 113 -5.68 -12.78 12.52
N LEU A 114 -5.94 -11.60 13.11
CA LEU A 114 -6.46 -11.48 14.47
C LEU A 114 -7.87 -12.04 14.62
N LYS A 115 -8.74 -11.87 13.60
CA LYS A 115 -10.10 -12.45 13.62
C LYS A 115 -10.13 -13.97 13.55
N GLY A 116 -9.12 -14.59 12.93
CA GLY A 116 -9.00 -16.05 12.85
C GLY A 116 -8.59 -16.69 14.18
N GLU A 117 -7.99 -15.91 15.09
CA GLU A 117 -7.58 -16.38 16.43
C GLU A 117 -8.75 -16.34 17.44
N ASP A 118 -9.75 -15.49 17.20
CA ASP A 118 -10.92 -15.25 18.08
C ASP A 118 -12.12 -16.19 17.82
N GLY A 119 -12.00 -17.09 16.84
CA GLY A 119 -13.07 -18.00 16.40
C GLY A 119 -13.06 -19.39 17.04
N GLY A 120 -12.29 -19.58 18.13
CA GLY A 120 -12.08 -20.87 18.77
C GLY A 120 -12.50 -20.88 20.24
N GLU A 121 -13.79 -20.77 20.55
CA GLU A 121 -14.30 -21.21 21.85
C GLU A 121 -15.76 -21.70 21.79
N GLY A 122 -15.99 -22.92 22.30
CA GLY A 122 -17.31 -23.43 22.67
C GLY A 122 -17.47 -24.95 22.61
N THR A 123 -17.06 -25.69 23.66
CA THR A 123 -17.92 -26.65 24.43
C THR A 123 -17.10 -27.48 25.44
N SER A 124 -17.34 -27.17 26.73
CA SER A 124 -17.39 -28.03 27.93
C SER A 124 -16.12 -28.64 28.58
N THR A 125 -15.73 -27.99 29.68
CA THR A 125 -15.33 -28.53 30.99
C THR A 125 -15.42 -30.05 31.18
N SER A 126 -14.29 -30.69 31.49
CA SER A 126 -14.18 -31.57 32.67
C SER A 126 -12.72 -31.75 33.11
N THR A 127 -12.54 -31.58 34.42
CA THR A 127 -11.34 -31.71 35.24
C THR A 127 -10.70 -33.09 35.18
N SER A 128 -9.37 -33.17 35.05
CA SER A 128 -8.54 -34.08 35.87
C SER A 128 -7.04 -33.77 35.78
N THR A 129 -6.46 -33.73 36.96
CA THR A 129 -5.06 -33.57 37.36
C THR A 129 -4.17 -34.72 36.88
N SER A 130 -2.95 -34.45 36.39
CA SER A 130 -1.69 -35.09 36.86
C SER A 130 -0.48 -34.66 36.03
N THR A 131 0.57 -34.33 36.77
CA THR A 131 1.99 -34.25 36.44
C THR A 131 2.48 -35.43 35.62
N THR A 132 3.33 -35.20 34.60
CA THR A 132 4.69 -35.75 34.51
C THR A 132 5.36 -35.30 33.20
N GLU A 133 6.67 -35.33 33.28
CA GLU A 133 7.71 -34.79 32.43
C GLU A 133 8.18 -35.82 31.38
N CYS A 134 9.21 -35.44 30.61
CA CYS A 134 10.13 -36.23 29.79
C CYS A 134 9.78 -36.61 28.32
N ASP A 135 10.72 -36.15 27.48
CA ASP A 135 11.48 -36.86 26.45
C ASP A 135 10.96 -37.19 25.04
N LEU A 136 11.59 -36.49 24.09
CA LEU A 136 12.41 -36.94 22.95
C LEU A 136 12.14 -38.29 22.24
N ILE A 137 12.39 -38.24 20.92
CA ILE A 137 12.69 -39.30 19.92
C ILE A 137 11.62 -40.34 19.56
N THR A 138 11.22 -40.37 18.28
CA THR A 138 11.61 -41.44 17.32
C THR A 138 10.83 -41.34 16.00
N LEU A 139 11.57 -41.55 14.91
CA LEU A 139 11.14 -41.70 13.51
C LEU A 139 10.37 -43.03 13.31
N SER A 140 9.46 -43.08 12.34
CA SER A 140 9.47 -44.03 11.20
C SER A 140 8.06 -44.44 10.71
N SER A 141 7.86 -44.21 9.41
CA SER A 141 7.34 -45.12 8.36
C SER A 141 5.96 -45.80 8.43
N GLY A 142 5.29 -45.76 7.27
CA GLY A 142 4.21 -46.66 6.84
C GLY A 142 3.11 -45.85 6.13
N SER A 143 2.56 -46.18 4.98
CA SER A 143 2.76 -47.29 4.04
C SER A 143 2.16 -46.86 2.70
N GLY A 144 2.76 -47.33 1.62
CA GLY A 144 2.26 -47.11 0.26
C GLY A 144 0.94 -47.82 0.01
N SER A 145 0.13 -47.24 -0.88
CA SER A 145 -0.89 -47.96 -1.63
C SER A 145 -0.81 -47.50 -3.08
N SER A 146 -0.05 -48.27 -3.84
CA SER A 146 0.01 -48.23 -5.29
C SER A 146 -1.19 -48.95 -5.88
N SER A 147 -1.99 -48.24 -6.68
CA SER A 147 -2.83 -48.87 -7.71
C SER A 147 -2.42 -48.27 -9.03
N ALA A 148 -1.64 -49.05 -9.78
CA ALA A 148 -1.23 -48.74 -11.13
C ALA A 148 -2.38 -49.08 -12.10
N CYS A 149 -2.80 -48.11 -12.90
CA CYS A 149 -3.39 -48.38 -14.20
C CYS A 149 -2.46 -47.82 -15.27
N VAL A 150 -1.80 -48.74 -15.96
CA VAL A 150 -0.99 -48.47 -17.15
C VAL A 150 -1.93 -48.22 -18.33
N GLY A 151 -1.82 -47.03 -18.92
CA GLY A 151 -2.48 -46.66 -20.17
C GLY A 151 -1.53 -45.75 -20.95
N PHE A 152 -0.91 -46.32 -21.99
CA PHE A 152 0.01 -45.67 -22.91
C PHE A 152 -0.78 -44.84 -23.92
N THR A 153 -0.45 -43.56 -24.14
CA THR A 153 -0.29 -42.91 -25.47
C THR A 153 0.00 -41.40 -25.40
N THR A 154 1.04 -41.03 -26.14
CA THR A 154 1.26 -39.80 -26.94
C THR A 154 1.32 -38.41 -26.29
N ASP A 155 2.55 -37.88 -26.36
CA ASP A 155 2.94 -36.58 -26.92
C ASP A 155 2.60 -35.28 -26.17
N ASP A 156 3.62 -34.44 -26.18
CA ASP A 156 3.99 -33.42 -25.19
C ASP A 156 3.12 -32.17 -25.32
N GLY A 157 1.94 -32.21 -24.70
CA GLY A 157 1.12 -31.04 -24.42
C GLY A 157 1.75 -30.20 -23.32
N GLY A 158 2.58 -29.22 -23.70
CA GLY A 158 3.24 -28.29 -22.79
C GLY A 158 2.32 -27.71 -21.72
N GLU A 159 2.40 -28.26 -20.51
CA GLU A 159 1.78 -27.71 -19.32
C GLU A 159 2.35 -26.32 -19.08
N HIS A 160 1.57 -25.29 -19.40
CA HIS A 160 1.80 -23.94 -18.89
C HIS A 160 1.64 -23.97 -17.37
N GLY A 161 2.73 -24.33 -16.67
CA GLY A 161 2.83 -24.36 -15.23
C GLY A 161 2.26 -23.08 -14.66
N ARG A 162 1.13 -23.19 -13.95
CA ARG A 162 0.47 -22.05 -13.33
C ARG A 162 1.48 -21.35 -12.44
N ARG A 163 1.84 -20.11 -12.78
CA ARG A 163 2.78 -19.29 -12.00
C ARG A 163 2.35 -19.33 -10.53
N ARG A 164 3.19 -19.93 -9.68
CA ARG A 164 2.93 -20.01 -8.24
C ARG A 164 2.71 -18.61 -7.71
N LYS A 165 1.59 -18.41 -7.00
CA LYS A 165 1.31 -17.12 -6.36
C LYS A 165 2.44 -16.84 -5.37
N PRO A 166 3.00 -15.61 -5.35
CA PRO A 166 4.07 -15.28 -4.41
C PRO A 166 3.58 -15.52 -2.98
N ASN A 167 4.38 -16.25 -2.19
CA ASN A 167 4.09 -16.44 -0.77
C ASN A 167 4.27 -15.08 -0.08
N ILE A 168 3.17 -14.56 0.47
CA ILE A 168 3.15 -13.31 1.19
C ILE A 168 3.51 -13.62 2.64
N VAL A 169 4.75 -13.32 3.03
CA VAL A 169 5.21 -13.46 4.42
C VAL A 169 4.36 -12.60 5.33
N ALA A 170 3.74 -13.22 6.34
CA ALA A 170 3.00 -12.51 7.39
C ALA A 170 3.94 -11.59 8.16
N SER A 171 3.51 -10.37 8.46
CA SER A 171 4.28 -9.42 9.26
C SER A 171 3.44 -8.98 10.46
N PRO A 172 3.27 -9.87 11.45
CA PRO A 172 2.38 -9.64 12.57
C PRO A 172 2.73 -8.34 13.30
N VAL A 173 1.71 -7.65 13.79
CA VAL A 173 1.88 -6.40 14.53
C VAL A 173 2.12 -6.73 16.00
N PRO A 174 3.25 -6.30 16.60
CA PRO A 174 3.54 -6.59 18.00
C PRO A 174 2.52 -5.95 18.94
N GLY A 175 2.26 -6.58 20.08
CA GLY A 175 1.17 -6.20 20.99
C GLY A 175 1.26 -4.76 21.52
N TRP A 176 2.46 -4.21 21.66
CA TRP A 176 2.63 -2.80 22.03
C TRP A 176 2.16 -1.84 20.93
N LEU A 177 2.36 -2.21 19.67
CA LEU A 177 1.96 -1.41 18.51
C LEU A 177 0.46 -1.52 18.25
N LEU A 178 -0.18 -2.66 18.59
CA LEU A 178 -1.64 -2.79 18.56
C LEU A 178 -2.33 -1.74 19.44
N ARG A 179 -1.75 -1.44 20.62
CA ARG A 179 -2.29 -0.41 21.54
C ARG A 179 -2.10 1.03 21.03
N GLU A 180 -1.26 1.22 20.02
CA GLU A 180 -0.99 2.53 19.41
C GLU A 180 -1.86 2.81 18.18
N VAL A 181 -2.62 1.82 17.71
CA VAL A 181 -3.60 1.98 16.64
C VAL A 181 -4.70 2.95 17.08
N GLY A 182 -5.03 3.91 16.22
CA GLY A 182 -6.00 4.95 16.55
C GLY A 182 -5.86 6.19 15.67
N SER A 183 -6.75 7.16 15.89
CA SER A 183 -6.78 8.45 15.20
C SER A 183 -5.96 9.51 15.94
N ASP A 184 -5.88 10.70 15.33
CA ASP A 184 -5.39 11.95 15.94
C ASP A 184 -3.91 11.93 16.36
N LYS A 185 -3.10 11.09 15.72
CA LYS A 185 -1.65 11.03 15.95
C LYS A 185 -0.96 12.23 15.30
N SER A 186 -0.02 12.83 16.01
CA SER A 186 0.85 13.90 15.54
C SER A 186 2.08 13.37 14.78
N PHE A 187 2.87 14.26 14.18
CA PHE A 187 4.17 13.89 13.62
C PHE A 187 5.16 13.39 14.67
N ALA A 188 5.11 13.94 15.90
CA ALA A 188 5.94 13.47 17.01
C ALA A 188 5.58 12.03 17.37
N ASP A 189 4.29 11.73 17.51
CA ASP A 189 3.81 10.37 17.79
C ASP A 189 4.25 9.36 16.72
N LEU A 190 4.17 9.74 15.44
CA LEU A 190 4.63 8.87 14.36
C LEU A 190 6.14 8.65 14.37
N ARG A 191 6.95 9.68 14.67
CA ARG A 191 8.40 9.52 14.81
C ARG A 191 8.74 8.58 15.96
N ASP A 192 8.08 8.74 17.10
CA ASP A 192 8.27 7.86 18.25
C ASP A 192 7.83 6.43 17.97
N LEU A 193 6.74 6.24 17.23
CA LEU A 193 6.30 4.92 16.77
C LEU A 193 7.36 4.29 15.85
N VAL A 194 7.87 5.02 14.85
CA VAL A 194 8.90 4.52 13.93
C VAL A 194 10.20 4.18 14.66
N ARG A 195 10.61 5.01 15.63
CA ARG A 195 11.76 4.74 16.50
C ARG A 195 11.58 3.44 17.29
N ARG A 196 10.44 3.27 17.96
CA ARG A 196 10.13 2.04 18.71
C ARG A 196 10.04 0.80 17.80
N VAL A 197 9.51 0.93 16.58
CA VAL A 197 9.53 -0.16 15.59
C VAL A 197 10.96 -0.55 15.23
N ARG A 198 11.86 0.42 15.03
CA ARG A 198 13.27 0.15 14.77
C ARG A 198 13.94 -0.56 15.94
N GLU A 199 13.72 -0.08 17.17
CA GLU A 199 14.25 -0.70 18.40
C GLU A 199 13.76 -2.13 18.59
N ASP A 200 12.50 -2.43 18.25
CA ASP A 200 11.96 -3.79 18.31
C ASP A 200 12.60 -4.70 17.25
N MET A 201 12.83 -4.20 16.03
CA MET A 201 13.59 -4.94 15.00
C MET A 201 15.02 -5.25 15.44
N ASP A 202 15.71 -4.27 16.03
CA ASP A 202 17.07 -4.46 16.55
C ASP A 202 17.08 -5.46 17.72
N SER A 203 16.08 -5.40 18.59
CA SER A 203 15.89 -6.35 19.68
C SER A 203 15.64 -7.77 19.16
N LEU A 204 14.85 -7.95 18.11
CA LEU A 204 14.64 -9.25 17.47
C LEU A 204 15.95 -9.81 16.91
N ARG A 205 16.77 -8.97 16.27
CA ARG A 205 18.10 -9.37 15.78
C ARG A 205 19.03 -9.75 16.93
N GLY A 206 19.03 -8.98 18.02
CA GLY A 206 19.82 -9.28 19.23
C GLY A 206 19.42 -10.59 19.91
N ARG A 207 18.14 -10.98 19.84
CA ARG A 207 17.63 -12.29 20.29
C ARG A 207 17.93 -13.44 19.33
N GLY A 208 18.65 -13.19 18.23
CA GLY A 208 18.99 -14.23 17.24
C GLY A 208 17.87 -14.58 16.27
N VAL A 209 16.81 -13.75 16.15
CA VAL A 209 15.77 -13.98 15.14
C VAL A 209 16.39 -13.84 13.74
N PRO A 210 16.21 -14.84 12.84
CA PRO A 210 16.77 -14.76 11.50
C PRO A 210 16.33 -13.50 10.76
N ALA A 211 17.26 -12.79 10.11
CA ALA A 211 16.98 -11.52 9.44
C ALA A 211 15.81 -11.59 8.44
N ARG A 212 15.63 -12.72 7.76
CA ARG A 212 14.50 -12.98 6.84
C ARG A 212 13.10 -12.95 7.50
N ARG A 213 13.04 -13.08 8.83
CA ARG A 213 11.80 -13.02 9.64
C ARG A 213 11.58 -11.66 10.29
N VAL A 214 12.59 -10.79 10.28
CA VAL A 214 12.45 -9.40 10.73
C VAL A 214 11.82 -8.63 9.57
N VAL A 215 10.63 -8.08 9.79
CA VAL A 215 9.82 -7.44 8.74
C VAL A 215 9.10 -6.22 9.30
N PHE A 216 8.80 -5.24 8.45
CA PHE A 216 8.08 -4.04 8.86
C PHE A 216 6.61 -4.37 9.17
N PRO A 217 6.10 -4.06 10.39
CA PRO A 217 4.77 -4.45 10.86
C PRO A 217 3.63 -4.06 9.90
N ASP A 218 2.56 -4.85 9.93
CA ASP A 218 1.38 -4.67 9.06
C ASP A 218 0.45 -3.53 9.46
N ILE A 219 0.98 -2.32 9.40
CA ILE A 219 0.26 -1.07 9.64
C ILE A 219 0.19 -0.20 8.37
N GLU A 220 -0.72 0.76 8.38
CA GLU A 220 -0.78 1.90 7.46
C GLU A 220 -0.83 3.21 8.26
N LEU A 221 -0.14 4.23 7.75
CA LEU A 221 -0.10 5.57 8.32
C LEU A 221 -0.96 6.49 7.42
N LEU A 222 -2.22 6.67 7.77
CA LEU A 222 -3.17 7.40 6.93
C LEU A 222 -3.20 8.89 7.30
N PRO A 223 -2.88 9.80 6.37
CA PRO A 223 -2.88 11.23 6.67
C PRO A 223 -4.30 11.79 6.66
N THR A 224 -4.61 12.63 7.64
CA THR A 224 -5.70 13.60 7.56
C THR A 224 -5.14 14.91 7.02
N PHE A 225 -5.67 15.40 5.90
CA PHE A 225 -5.13 16.59 5.23
C PHE A 225 -5.78 17.88 5.71
N GLN A 226 -5.01 18.97 5.62
CA GLN A 226 -5.55 20.32 5.79
C GLN A 226 -6.64 20.62 4.74
N SER A 227 -7.57 21.51 5.09
CA SER A 227 -8.72 21.87 4.24
C SER A 227 -8.29 22.39 2.86
N TRP A 228 -7.20 23.16 2.78
CA TRP A 228 -6.67 23.73 1.54
C TRP A 228 -6.12 22.66 0.58
N VAL A 229 -5.57 21.56 1.10
CA VAL A 229 -5.13 20.40 0.28
C VAL A 229 -6.34 19.68 -0.32
N LEU A 230 -7.47 19.68 0.40
CA LEU A 230 -8.72 19.08 -0.07
C LEU A 230 -9.45 19.96 -1.10
N ALA A 231 -9.20 21.27 -1.10
CA ALA A 231 -9.95 22.28 -1.84
C ALA A 231 -9.90 22.27 -3.39
N PRO A 232 -8.95 21.66 -4.14
CA PRO A 232 -8.94 21.81 -5.60
C PRO A 232 -9.65 20.72 -6.42
N ALA A 233 -10.24 19.67 -5.82
CA ALA A 233 -10.83 18.57 -6.60
C ALA A 233 -12.21 18.88 -7.21
N LYS A 234 -12.92 19.91 -6.70
CA LYS A 234 -14.29 20.26 -7.16
C LYS A 234 -14.33 21.10 -8.44
N LYS A 235 -13.27 21.86 -8.78
CA LYS A 235 -13.26 22.73 -9.98
C LYS A 235 -13.04 21.97 -11.29
N ARG A 236 -12.22 20.90 -11.31
CA ARG A 236 -11.96 20.09 -12.52
C ARG A 236 -13.19 19.38 -13.09
N ARG A 237 -14.20 19.08 -12.27
CA ARG A 237 -15.46 18.47 -12.76
C ARG A 237 -16.41 19.46 -13.43
N ARG A 238 -16.32 20.76 -13.11
CA ARG A 238 -17.20 21.79 -13.67
C ARG A 238 -16.71 22.31 -15.03
N SER A 239 -15.40 22.32 -15.30
CA SER A 239 -14.87 22.74 -16.61
C SER A 239 -15.16 21.72 -17.71
N VAL A 240 -14.97 20.42 -17.43
CA VAL A 240 -15.22 19.34 -18.42
C VAL A 240 -16.70 19.26 -18.84
N ARG A 241 -17.64 19.66 -17.97
CA ARG A 241 -19.08 19.67 -18.31
C ARG A 241 -19.54 20.91 -19.07
N ARG A 242 -18.75 21.99 -19.13
CA ARG A 242 -19.14 23.22 -19.83
C ARG A 242 -18.63 23.27 -21.28
N ASP A 243 -17.68 22.42 -21.65
CA ASP A 243 -17.08 22.40 -22.99
C ASP A 243 -17.83 21.51 -24.01
N VAL A 244 -18.72 20.61 -23.56
CA VAL A 244 -19.43 19.66 -24.46
C VAL A 244 -20.81 20.19 -24.90
N GLY A 245 -21.03 21.51 -24.93
CA GLY A 245 -22.40 22.04 -25.02
C GLY A 245 -22.59 23.37 -25.72
N ARG A 246 -21.90 23.64 -26.84
CA ARG A 246 -22.29 24.75 -27.73
C ARG A 246 -21.93 24.51 -29.19
N GLY A 247 -22.69 23.63 -29.85
CA GLY A 247 -22.62 23.39 -31.29
C GLY A 247 -24.01 23.05 -31.87
N LYS A 248 -24.62 24.06 -32.49
CA LYS A 248 -25.73 24.14 -33.48
C LYS A 248 -26.76 22.99 -33.66
N LYS A 249 -28.03 23.45 -33.66
CA LYS A 249 -29.29 22.86 -34.16
C LYS A 249 -29.19 22.11 -35.51
N GLY A 250 -30.02 21.07 -35.64
CA GLY A 250 -30.72 20.72 -36.88
C GLY A 250 -30.96 19.22 -37.04
N GLY A 251 -32.22 18.77 -37.10
CA GLY A 251 -32.59 17.44 -37.58
C GLY A 251 -33.65 16.72 -36.75
N ILE A 252 -34.90 16.82 -37.21
CA ILE A 252 -36.06 16.04 -36.77
C ILE A 252 -35.88 14.57 -37.19
N GLY A 253 -36.23 13.61 -36.33
CA GLY A 253 -36.22 12.18 -36.69
C GLY A 253 -36.52 11.25 -35.52
N GLU A 254 -37.80 10.97 -35.35
CA GLU A 254 -38.46 9.72 -34.90
C GLU A 254 -38.02 8.91 -33.66
N LYS A 255 -39.07 8.45 -32.97
CA LYS A 255 -39.10 7.67 -31.73
C LYS A 255 -38.60 6.25 -31.93
N VAL A 256 -37.80 5.73 -31.00
CA VAL A 256 -37.92 4.32 -30.57
C VAL A 256 -37.69 4.23 -29.06
N SER A 257 -38.70 3.70 -28.38
CA SER A 257 -38.73 3.29 -26.98
C SER A 257 -37.78 2.11 -26.70
N ARG A 258 -37.06 2.15 -25.57
CA ARG A 258 -36.71 0.92 -24.87
C ARG A 258 -36.63 1.13 -23.36
N VAL A 259 -37.45 0.37 -22.68
CA VAL A 259 -37.66 0.32 -21.23
C VAL A 259 -36.70 -0.71 -20.62
N ASN A 260 -36.37 -0.49 -19.34
CA ASN A 260 -35.96 -1.42 -18.28
C ASN A 260 -34.65 -0.97 -17.61
N GLY A 261 -34.50 -0.98 -16.29
CA GLY A 261 -35.37 -1.47 -15.23
C GLY A 261 -34.71 -1.13 -13.89
N LYS A 262 -35.54 -0.84 -12.90
CA LYS A 262 -35.21 -0.34 -11.57
C LYS A 262 -34.46 -1.39 -10.72
N GLY A 263 -33.59 -0.92 -9.84
CA GLY A 263 -33.04 -1.70 -8.73
C GLY A 263 -32.67 -0.77 -7.56
N ALA A 264 -33.69 -0.27 -6.86
CA ALA A 264 -33.55 0.58 -5.68
C ALA A 264 -33.38 -0.28 -4.41
N VAL A 265 -32.35 0.04 -3.62
CA VAL A 265 -32.06 -0.59 -2.33
C VAL A 265 -32.96 0.06 -1.27
N LYS A 266 -33.85 -0.71 -0.62
CA LYS A 266 -34.62 -0.25 0.54
C LYS A 266 -33.73 -0.31 1.79
N ARG A 267 -33.68 0.80 2.53
CA ARG A 267 -33.17 0.86 3.92
C ARG A 267 -34.26 0.35 4.85
N VAL A 268 -33.93 -0.61 5.69
CA VAL A 268 -34.73 -0.99 6.87
C VAL A 268 -34.36 -0.01 7.99
N HIS A 269 -35.35 0.69 8.53
CA HIS A 269 -35.22 1.38 9.83
C HIS A 269 -35.77 0.47 10.92
N GLN A 270 -35.23 0.67 12.12
CA GLN A 270 -35.58 0.06 13.40
C GLN A 270 -37.09 0.05 13.67
#